data_AF-A0A845JSQ4-F1
#
_entry.id   AF-A0A845JSQ4-F1
#
_cell.length_a   1.000
_cell.length_b   1.000
_cell.length_c   1.000
_cell.angle_alpha   90.00
_cell.angle_beta   90.00
_cell.angle_gamma   90.00
#
_symmetry.space_group_name_H-M   'P 1'
#
loop_
_entity.id
_entity.type
_entity.pdbx_description
1 polymer ?
#
loop_
_entity_poly.entity_id
_entity_poly.type
_entity_poly.pdbx_seq_one_letter_code
_entity_poly.pdbx_strand_id
1 'polypeptide(L)'
;MKIHGIIFIFLTVFPLISFASEMVEIPAGEFVMGDDHDRYATPRHTMHLDRFSIDLYEVTNEEFAKQFPGHAFWKGAGSHPVTDINWHEAQTYCAKRGKRLPKEEEWEKAARGDKARIYPWGDKLPRKKAHTFYSGLIKRRVGLNKKDTSPYGVRDMAGSVWEWTGSEVEGKKVTRGGLWNFHLEYEFSKTFDRNPVASSDRLPFLGFRCAR
;
A
#
# COMPACT_ATOMS: atom_id res chain seq x y z
N MET A 1 58.27 28.81 18.53
CA MET A 1 57.14 29.11 17.62
C MET A 1 56.22 27.89 17.57
N LYS A 2 55.04 28.01 18.20
CA LYS A 2 53.98 26.98 18.22
C LYS A 2 53.06 27.19 17.02
N ILE A 3 52.82 26.16 16.21
CA ILE A 3 51.84 26.22 15.12
C ILE A 3 50.68 25.30 15.53
N HIS A 4 49.55 25.89 15.90
CA HIS A 4 48.30 25.17 16.18
C HIS A 4 47.55 25.01 14.86
N GLY A 5 47.46 23.80 14.34
CA GLY A 5 46.62 23.47 13.19
C GLY A 5 45.17 23.28 13.64
N ILE A 6 44.30 24.22 13.26
CA ILE A 6 42.85 24.11 13.44
C ILE A 6 42.31 23.20 12.32
N ILE A 7 41.78 22.04 12.69
CA ILE A 7 41.06 21.15 11.78
C ILE A 7 39.61 21.64 11.71
N PHE A 8 39.22 22.21 10.57
CA PHE A 8 37.83 22.52 10.27
C PHE A 8 37.11 21.25 9.82
N ILE A 9 36.28 20.68 10.71
CA ILE A 9 35.33 19.62 10.36
C ILE A 9 34.14 20.29 9.67
N PHE A 10 34.05 20.18 8.35
CA PHE A 10 32.85 20.53 7.62
C PHE A 10 31.77 19.46 7.91
N LEU A 11 30.92 19.73 8.89
CA LEU A 11 29.66 19.02 9.07
C LEU A 11 28.72 19.43 7.92
N THR A 12 28.71 18.63 6.85
CA THR A 12 27.66 18.73 5.84
C THR A 12 26.35 18.29 6.47
N VAL A 13 25.52 19.25 6.84
CA VAL A 13 24.13 19.02 7.23
C VAL A 13 23.40 18.56 5.96
N PHE A 14 23.28 17.25 5.76
CA PHE A 14 22.35 16.73 4.77
C PHE A 14 20.95 17.13 5.21
N PRO A 15 20.21 17.93 4.44
CA PRO A 15 18.81 18.14 4.75
C PRO A 15 18.13 16.77 4.70
N LEU A 16 17.36 16.45 5.74
CA LEU A 16 16.39 15.35 5.71
C LEU A 16 15.44 15.65 4.56
N ILE A 17 15.74 15.12 3.38
CA ILE A 17 14.84 15.14 2.24
C ILE A 17 13.59 14.41 2.71
N SER A 18 12.55 15.17 3.02
CA SER A 18 11.21 14.61 3.16
C SER A 18 10.83 14.13 1.76
N PHE A 19 11.08 12.86 1.49
CA PHE A 19 10.49 12.22 0.32
C PHE A 19 8.97 12.37 0.49
N ALA A 20 8.37 13.27 -0.30
CA ALA A 20 6.96 13.12 -0.61
C ALA A 20 6.81 11.72 -1.20
N SER A 21 5.85 10.93 -0.72
CA SER A 21 5.55 9.60 -1.25
C SER A 21 5.57 9.63 -2.78
N GLU A 22 6.55 8.90 -3.34
CA GLU A 22 6.76 8.74 -4.78
C GLU A 22 5.49 8.11 -5.36
N MET A 23 4.93 8.72 -6.42
CA MET A 23 3.73 8.21 -7.09
C MET A 23 4.12 7.55 -8.41
N VAL A 24 3.41 6.49 -8.74
CA VAL A 24 3.49 5.75 -9.99
C VAL A 24 2.31 6.16 -10.86
N GLU A 25 2.61 6.64 -12.07
CA GLU A 25 1.59 6.92 -13.08
C GLU A 25 1.04 5.62 -13.67
N ILE A 26 -0.27 5.47 -13.64
CA ILE A 26 -1.01 4.38 -14.26
C ILE A 26 -1.63 4.92 -15.55
N PRO A 27 -1.32 4.34 -16.72
CA PRO A 27 -1.81 4.85 -17.99
C PRO A 27 -3.33 4.69 -18.12
N ALA A 28 -3.95 5.63 -18.83
CA ALA A 28 -5.33 5.47 -19.28
C ALA A 28 -5.47 4.21 -20.15
N GLY A 29 -6.62 3.56 -20.10
CA GLY A 29 -6.88 2.38 -20.90
C GLY A 29 -7.79 1.36 -20.22
N GLU A 30 -8.12 0.34 -21.00
CA GLU A 30 -8.93 -0.78 -20.55
C GLU A 30 -8.13 -1.70 -19.62
N PHE A 31 -8.84 -2.29 -18.67
CA PHE A 31 -8.37 -3.43 -17.90
C PHE A 31 -9.54 -4.32 -17.51
N VAL A 32 -9.23 -5.53 -17.06
CA VAL A 32 -10.22 -6.50 -16.61
C VAL A 32 -10.28 -6.51 -15.09
N MET A 33 -11.39 -6.01 -14.55
CA MET A 33 -11.69 -6.02 -13.12
C MET A 33 -12.39 -7.32 -12.73
N GLY A 34 -12.09 -7.82 -11.53
CA GLY A 34 -12.75 -8.97 -10.94
C GLY A 34 -12.27 -10.33 -11.45
N ASP A 35 -13.01 -11.35 -11.04
CA ASP A 35 -12.83 -12.76 -11.38
C ASP A 35 -14.19 -13.46 -11.42
N ASP A 36 -14.34 -14.54 -12.19
CA ASP A 36 -15.61 -15.26 -12.31
C ASP A 36 -15.78 -16.41 -11.31
N HIS A 37 -14.73 -16.78 -10.59
CA HIS A 37 -14.70 -17.94 -9.69
C HIS A 37 -14.62 -17.54 -8.22
N ASP A 38 -14.39 -16.26 -7.92
CA ASP A 38 -14.39 -15.72 -6.57
C ASP A 38 -15.69 -14.95 -6.27
N ARG A 39 -16.49 -15.48 -5.34
CA ARG A 39 -17.81 -14.92 -4.98
C ARG A 39 -17.81 -13.44 -4.57
N TYR A 40 -16.67 -12.88 -4.16
CA TYR A 40 -16.56 -11.48 -3.75
C TYR A 40 -15.95 -10.58 -4.83
N ALA A 41 -15.49 -11.17 -5.93
CA ALA A 41 -14.89 -10.47 -7.07
C ALA A 41 -15.66 -10.67 -8.39
N THR A 42 -16.80 -11.38 -8.36
CA THR A 42 -17.66 -11.55 -9.54
C THR A 42 -18.52 -10.31 -9.82
N PRO A 43 -18.92 -10.07 -11.09
CA PRO A 43 -18.44 -10.74 -12.30
C PRO A 43 -17.11 -10.14 -12.78
N ARG A 44 -16.35 -10.93 -13.54
CA ARG A 44 -15.26 -10.39 -14.34
C ARG A 44 -15.83 -9.49 -15.44
N HIS A 45 -15.31 -8.28 -15.57
CA HIS A 45 -15.76 -7.34 -16.59
C HIS A 45 -14.62 -6.42 -17.05
N THR A 46 -14.72 -5.97 -18.30
CA THR A 46 -13.77 -5.00 -18.86
C THR A 46 -14.28 -3.59 -18.56
N MET A 47 -13.37 -2.72 -18.13
CA MET A 47 -13.67 -1.30 -17.93
C MET A 47 -12.50 -0.42 -18.34
N HIS A 48 -12.82 0.82 -18.71
CA HIS A 48 -11.84 1.84 -19.05
C HIS A 48 -11.63 2.76 -17.85
N LEU A 49 -10.36 3.02 -17.49
CA LEU A 49 -10.00 4.07 -16.55
C LEU A 49 -9.13 5.11 -17.24
N ASP A 50 -9.36 6.39 -16.91
CA ASP A 50 -8.46 7.48 -17.22
C ASP A 50 -7.09 7.27 -16.56
N ARG A 51 -6.11 8.09 -16.94
CA ARG A 51 -4.80 8.09 -16.27
C ARG A 51 -4.99 8.58 -14.83
N PHE A 52 -4.23 8.01 -13.92
CA PHE A 52 -4.14 8.48 -12.55
C PHE A 52 -2.77 8.13 -11.98
N SER A 53 -2.43 8.73 -10.86
CA SER A 53 -1.22 8.41 -10.10
C SER A 53 -1.60 7.71 -8.80
N ILE A 54 -0.81 6.73 -8.35
CA ILE A 54 -0.97 6.07 -7.05
C ILE A 54 0.37 5.97 -6.32
N ASP A 55 0.35 6.11 -5.01
CA ASP A 55 1.56 6.00 -4.18
C ASP A 55 2.26 4.65 -4.40
N LEU A 56 3.59 4.69 -4.54
CA LEU A 56 4.46 3.54 -4.79
C LEU A 56 4.34 2.48 -3.68
N TYR A 57 4.20 2.94 -2.43
CA TYR A 57 4.07 2.13 -1.22
C TYR A 57 2.85 2.58 -0.41
N GLU A 58 2.47 1.79 0.59
CA GLU A 58 1.57 2.24 1.64
C GLU A 58 2.16 3.43 2.41
N VAL A 59 1.28 4.25 2.97
CA VAL A 59 1.66 5.34 3.86
C VAL A 59 2.33 4.77 5.11
N THR A 60 3.48 5.31 5.48
CA THR A 60 4.23 4.84 6.64
C THR A 60 3.79 5.52 7.94
N ASN A 61 4.09 4.90 9.08
CA ASN A 61 3.83 5.47 10.41
C ASN A 61 4.46 6.86 10.58
N GLU A 62 5.69 7.04 10.12
CA GLU A 62 6.40 8.32 10.24
C GLU A 62 5.74 9.43 9.40
N GLU A 63 5.29 9.11 8.18
CA GLU A 63 4.59 10.08 7.34
C GLU A 63 3.21 10.44 7.90
N PHE A 64 2.49 9.46 8.45
CA PHE A 64 1.20 9.66 9.10
C PHE A 64 1.30 10.53 10.34
N ALA A 65 2.23 10.21 11.24
CA ALA A 65 2.42 10.93 12.49
C ALA A 65 2.75 12.43 12.30
N LYS A 66 3.35 12.82 11.16
CA LYS A 66 3.55 14.24 10.81
C LYS A 66 2.25 15.04 10.71
N GLN A 67 1.14 14.41 10.33
CA GLN A 67 -0.18 15.06 10.26
C GLN A 67 -1.10 14.71 11.43
N PHE A 68 -0.84 13.59 12.10
CA PHE A 68 -1.61 13.07 13.22
C PHE A 68 -0.64 12.81 14.39
N PRO A 69 -0.21 13.85 15.12
CA PRO A 69 0.84 13.72 16.13
C PRO A 69 0.46 12.82 17.33
N GLY A 70 -0.83 12.49 17.49
CA GLY A 70 -1.30 11.51 18.49
C GLY A 70 -1.16 10.06 18.04
N HIS A 71 -0.79 9.79 16.79
CA HIS A 71 -0.59 8.43 16.28
C HIS A 71 0.70 7.82 16.83
N ALA A 72 0.57 6.82 17.70
CA ALA A 72 1.69 6.15 18.32
C ALA A 72 2.09 4.89 17.53
N PHE A 73 3.39 4.64 17.43
CA PHE A 73 3.95 3.42 16.85
C PHE A 73 5.21 3.01 17.60
N TRP A 74 5.55 1.72 17.55
CA TRP A 74 6.73 1.18 18.23
C TRP A 74 8.02 1.83 17.73
N LYS A 75 8.99 2.02 18.65
CA LYS A 75 10.32 2.54 18.28
C LYS A 75 10.93 1.67 17.18
N GLY A 76 11.36 2.30 16.08
CA GLY A 76 11.92 1.62 14.91
C GLY A 76 10.89 1.18 13.86
N ALA A 77 9.58 1.38 14.11
CA ALA A 77 8.51 1.05 13.17
C ALA A 77 8.10 2.22 12.24
N GLY A 78 8.88 3.31 12.20
CA GLY A 78 8.55 4.51 11.42
C GLY A 78 8.32 4.24 9.93
N SER A 79 9.10 3.32 9.34
CA SER A 79 9.00 2.91 7.93
C SER A 79 8.04 1.75 7.67
N HIS A 80 7.30 1.30 8.67
CA HIS A 80 6.25 0.29 8.50
C HIS A 80 4.95 0.98 8.05
N PRO A 81 4.06 0.27 7.33
CA PRO A 81 2.76 0.84 6.99
C PRO A 81 2.02 1.28 8.25
N VAL A 82 1.38 2.43 8.15
CA VAL A 82 0.43 2.89 9.17
C VAL A 82 -0.77 1.96 9.18
N THR A 83 -1.24 1.61 10.37
CA THR A 83 -2.46 0.81 10.58
C THR A 83 -3.15 1.29 11.84
N ASP A 84 -4.23 0.62 12.25
CA ASP A 84 -4.99 1.00 13.45
C ASP A 84 -5.53 2.44 13.33
N ILE A 85 -5.99 2.77 12.12
CA ILE A 85 -6.61 4.03 11.75
C ILE A 85 -7.91 3.71 11.01
N ASN A 86 -8.91 4.57 11.16
CA ASN A 86 -10.18 4.39 10.47
C ASN A 86 -10.16 5.02 9.07
N TRP A 87 -11.19 4.76 8.27
CA TRP A 87 -11.27 5.24 6.89
C TRP A 87 -11.23 6.77 6.79
N HIS A 88 -11.86 7.47 7.73
CA HIS A 88 -11.93 8.94 7.74
C HIS A 88 -10.56 9.57 7.98
N GLU A 89 -9.74 8.96 8.82
CA GLU A 89 -8.36 9.39 9.06
C GLU A 89 -7.49 9.21 7.81
N ALA A 90 -7.60 8.06 7.14
CA ALA A 90 -6.92 7.78 5.86
C ALA A 90 -7.31 8.80 4.78
N GLN A 91 -8.62 9.03 4.62
CA GLN A 91 -9.15 9.99 3.67
C GLN A 91 -8.67 11.42 3.98
N THR A 92 -8.68 11.81 5.25
CA THR A 92 -8.19 13.13 5.70
C THR A 92 -6.71 13.31 5.41
N TYR A 93 -5.89 12.27 5.66
CA TYR A 93 -4.47 12.28 5.36
C TYR A 93 -4.20 12.53 3.87
N CYS A 94 -4.91 11.82 2.98
CA CYS A 94 -4.74 12.00 1.53
C CYS A 94 -5.21 13.39 1.10
N ALA A 95 -6.37 13.84 1.57
CA ALA A 95 -6.95 15.14 1.22
C ALA A 95 -6.01 16.32 1.60
N LYS A 96 -5.41 16.28 2.80
CA LYS A 96 -4.43 17.31 3.24
C LYS A 96 -3.18 17.39 2.35
N ARG A 97 -2.91 16.39 1.51
CA ARG A 97 -1.81 16.36 0.55
C ARG A 97 -2.26 16.65 -0.88
N GLY A 98 -3.51 17.07 -1.09
CA GLY A 98 -4.08 17.25 -2.42
C GLY A 98 -4.24 15.93 -3.19
N LYS A 99 -4.35 14.81 -2.45
CA LYS A 99 -4.60 13.45 -2.96
C LYS A 99 -5.97 12.97 -2.45
N ARG A 100 -6.31 11.72 -2.75
CA ARG A 100 -7.50 11.00 -2.25
C ARG A 100 -7.14 9.55 -1.99
N LEU A 101 -8.03 8.78 -1.36
CA LEU A 101 -7.93 7.33 -1.44
C LEU A 101 -8.16 6.88 -2.90
N PRO A 102 -7.47 5.83 -3.39
CA PRO A 102 -7.76 5.25 -4.69
C PRO A 102 -9.18 4.72 -4.69
N LYS A 103 -9.89 4.80 -5.82
CA LYS A 103 -11.06 3.97 -6.01
C LYS A 103 -10.63 2.50 -6.07
N GLU A 104 -11.55 1.59 -5.80
CA GLU A 104 -11.25 0.17 -5.84
C GLU A 104 -10.72 -0.28 -7.21
N GLU A 105 -11.35 0.16 -8.29
CA GLU A 105 -10.96 -0.17 -9.65
C GLU A 105 -9.56 0.37 -10.01
N GLU A 106 -9.20 1.53 -9.48
CA GLU A 106 -7.86 2.10 -9.64
C GLU A 106 -6.82 1.28 -8.90
N TRP A 107 -7.13 0.88 -7.66
CA TRP A 107 -6.26 0.00 -6.87
C TRP A 107 -6.05 -1.34 -7.59
N GLU A 108 -7.13 -1.94 -8.11
CA GLU A 108 -7.05 -3.21 -8.82
C GLU A 108 -6.22 -3.08 -10.10
N LYS A 109 -6.50 -2.08 -10.94
CA LYS A 109 -5.72 -1.85 -12.15
C LYS A 109 -4.24 -1.68 -11.81
N ALA A 110 -3.92 -0.86 -10.81
CA ALA A 110 -2.55 -0.63 -10.35
C ALA A 110 -1.82 -1.93 -9.94
N ALA A 111 -2.53 -2.88 -9.31
CA ALA A 111 -1.99 -4.17 -8.90
C ALA A 111 -1.90 -5.18 -10.06
N ARG A 112 -2.96 -5.28 -10.85
CA ARG A 112 -3.28 -6.39 -11.77
C ARG A 112 -2.76 -6.17 -13.19
N GLY A 113 -2.65 -4.91 -13.62
CA GLY A 113 -2.34 -4.53 -14.99
C GLY A 113 -3.44 -4.86 -16.00
N ASP A 114 -3.11 -4.63 -17.26
CA ASP A 114 -3.95 -4.87 -18.44
C ASP A 114 -4.14 -6.37 -18.77
N LYS A 115 -3.23 -7.23 -18.30
CA LYS A 115 -3.25 -8.69 -18.54
C LYS A 115 -4.01 -9.51 -17.49
N ALA A 116 -4.80 -8.85 -16.62
CA ALA A 116 -5.63 -9.52 -15.63
C ALA A 116 -4.86 -10.49 -14.70
N ARG A 117 -3.65 -10.11 -14.24
CA ARG A 117 -2.77 -11.00 -13.45
C ARG A 117 -3.37 -11.37 -12.09
N ILE A 118 -3.26 -12.63 -11.68
CA ILE A 118 -3.74 -13.09 -10.36
C ILE A 118 -2.99 -12.39 -9.22
N TYR A 119 -1.67 -12.23 -9.35
CA TYR A 119 -0.82 -11.50 -8.42
C TYR A 119 -0.06 -10.38 -9.15
N PRO A 120 0.47 -9.36 -8.44
CA PRO A 120 1.22 -8.26 -9.06
C PRO A 120 2.36 -8.72 -9.97
N TRP A 121 3.10 -9.76 -9.56
CA TRP A 121 4.22 -10.33 -10.33
C TRP A 121 3.81 -11.34 -11.41
N GLY A 122 2.53 -11.75 -11.49
CA GLY A 122 2.05 -12.74 -12.45
C GLY A 122 1.11 -13.78 -11.83
N ASP A 123 0.86 -14.86 -12.55
CA ASP A 123 -0.22 -15.80 -12.20
C ASP A 123 0.22 -17.00 -11.36
N LYS A 124 1.53 -17.12 -11.13
CA LYS A 124 2.13 -18.24 -10.37
C LYS A 124 2.63 -17.74 -9.04
N LEU A 125 2.33 -18.51 -8.00
CA LEU A 125 2.96 -18.32 -6.70
C LEU A 125 4.48 -18.52 -6.82
N PRO A 126 5.29 -17.72 -6.12
CA PRO A 126 6.74 -17.93 -6.08
C PRO A 126 7.09 -19.31 -5.51
N ARG A 127 8.09 -20.00 -6.09
CA ARG A 127 8.54 -21.32 -5.60
C ARG A 127 9.05 -21.31 -4.17
N LYS A 128 9.59 -20.16 -3.73
CA LYS A 128 10.00 -19.94 -2.35
C LYS A 128 8.88 -19.15 -1.70
N LYS A 129 8.43 -19.65 -0.56
CA LYS A 129 7.57 -18.90 0.36
C LYS A 129 8.13 -17.51 0.58
N ALA A 130 7.26 -16.50 0.62
CA ALA A 130 7.67 -15.11 0.72
C ALA A 130 8.60 -14.93 1.91
N HIS A 131 8.28 -15.55 3.05
CA HIS A 131 9.12 -15.62 4.24
C HIS A 131 8.78 -16.90 5.01
N THR A 132 9.63 -17.41 5.90
CA THR A 132 9.43 -18.72 6.57
C THR A 132 8.91 -18.65 8.02
N PHE A 133 8.70 -17.47 8.62
CA PHE A 133 8.52 -17.39 10.09
C PHE A 133 7.49 -16.39 10.67
N TYR A 134 6.78 -15.58 9.88
CA TYR A 134 5.96 -14.49 10.48
C TYR A 134 4.61 -14.27 9.79
N SER A 135 3.53 -14.29 10.57
CA SER A 135 2.16 -13.98 10.15
C SER A 135 1.92 -12.46 10.08
N GLY A 136 0.86 -12.04 9.37
CA GLY A 136 0.48 -10.64 9.10
C GLY A 136 0.23 -9.72 10.31
N LEU A 137 0.49 -10.17 11.54
CA LEU A 137 0.56 -9.31 12.72
C LEU A 137 1.90 -8.57 12.81
N ILE A 138 2.97 -9.12 12.21
CA ILE A 138 4.28 -8.46 12.17
C ILE A 138 4.40 -7.71 10.84
N LYS A 139 4.02 -6.44 10.88
CA LYS A 139 4.28 -5.49 9.80
C LYS A 139 5.78 -5.45 9.50
N ARG A 140 6.14 -5.18 8.24
CA ARG A 140 7.52 -4.94 7.84
C ARG A 140 7.64 -3.55 7.25
N ARG A 141 8.87 -3.11 7.03
CA ARG A 141 9.12 -1.86 6.33
C ARG A 141 8.55 -1.94 4.91
N VAL A 142 7.92 -0.87 4.45
CA VAL A 142 7.47 -0.77 3.07
C VAL A 142 8.64 -1.01 2.11
N GLY A 143 8.34 -1.63 0.98
CA GLY A 143 9.31 -1.94 -0.07
C GLY A 143 10.31 -3.04 0.28
N LEU A 144 10.06 -3.83 1.31
CA LEU A 144 10.96 -4.94 1.65
C LEU A 144 10.83 -6.11 0.68
N ASN A 145 9.61 -6.43 0.22
CA ASN A 145 9.41 -7.50 -0.75
C ASN A 145 9.56 -6.97 -2.18
N LYS A 146 10.77 -7.06 -2.74
CA LYS A 146 11.06 -6.59 -4.11
C LYS A 146 10.35 -7.38 -5.22
N LYS A 147 9.78 -8.54 -4.90
CA LYS A 147 9.02 -9.33 -5.87
C LYS A 147 7.55 -8.95 -5.91
N ASP A 148 7.05 -8.31 -4.85
CA ASP A 148 5.73 -7.72 -4.85
C ASP A 148 5.78 -6.38 -5.60
N THR A 149 5.74 -6.49 -6.92
CA THR A 149 5.82 -5.36 -7.83
C THR A 149 4.88 -5.62 -8.99
N SER A 150 3.96 -4.68 -9.20
CA SER A 150 2.95 -4.76 -10.23
C SER A 150 3.54 -4.52 -11.62
N PRO A 151 2.78 -4.77 -12.71
CA PRO A 151 3.22 -4.46 -14.07
C PRO A 151 3.61 -3.00 -14.28
N TYR A 152 3.03 -2.10 -13.48
CA TYR A 152 3.29 -0.66 -13.52
C TYR A 152 4.38 -0.21 -12.55
N GLY A 153 4.91 -1.11 -11.71
CA GLY A 153 5.96 -0.80 -10.74
C GLY A 153 5.46 -0.47 -9.33
N VAL A 154 4.14 -0.49 -9.09
CA VAL A 154 3.58 -0.28 -7.74
C VAL A 154 3.95 -1.46 -6.84
N ARG A 155 4.31 -1.20 -5.58
CA ARG A 155 4.88 -2.20 -4.68
C ARG A 155 3.96 -2.53 -3.50
N ASP A 156 4.20 -3.72 -2.95
CA ASP A 156 3.49 -4.26 -1.78
C ASP A 156 1.97 -4.33 -2.00
N MET A 157 1.54 -4.80 -3.18
CA MET A 157 0.12 -4.84 -3.57
C MET A 157 -0.55 -6.19 -3.28
N ALA A 158 0.18 -7.23 -2.84
CA ALA A 158 -0.39 -8.56 -2.55
C ALA A 158 -0.07 -9.07 -1.14
N GLY A 159 0.28 -8.15 -0.24
CA GLY A 159 0.38 -8.43 1.17
C GLY A 159 0.71 -7.16 1.95
N SER A 160 1.45 -7.32 3.05
CA SER A 160 1.79 -6.28 4.03
C SER A 160 0.59 -5.89 4.90
N VAL A 161 -0.36 -5.13 4.36
CA VAL A 161 -1.60 -4.73 5.04
C VAL A 161 -2.77 -4.73 4.05
N TRP A 162 -3.99 -4.92 4.55
CA TRP A 162 -5.16 -4.48 3.79
C TRP A 162 -5.09 -2.96 3.61
N GLU A 163 -5.70 -2.44 2.55
CA GLU A 163 -5.66 -1.01 2.24
C GLU A 163 -7.05 -0.44 2.04
N TRP A 164 -7.36 0.64 2.75
CA TRP A 164 -8.57 1.42 2.52
C TRP A 164 -8.62 1.97 1.09
N THR A 165 -9.77 1.82 0.43
CA THR A 165 -10.10 2.50 -0.83
C THR A 165 -11.20 3.54 -0.61
N GLY A 166 -11.42 4.42 -1.58
CA GLY A 166 -12.53 5.38 -1.58
C GLY A 166 -13.89 4.77 -1.93
N SER A 167 -13.93 3.50 -2.37
CA SER A 167 -15.16 2.83 -2.82
C SER A 167 -15.95 2.23 -1.64
N GLU A 168 -17.25 2.02 -1.87
CA GLU A 168 -18.20 1.51 -0.89
C GLU A 168 -19.09 0.42 -1.50
N VAL A 169 -19.40 -0.59 -0.70
CA VAL A 169 -20.35 -1.65 -1.03
C VAL A 169 -21.20 -1.94 0.20
N GLU A 170 -22.53 -1.94 0.05
CA GLU A 170 -23.48 -2.24 1.13
C GLU A 170 -23.24 -1.42 2.42
N GLY A 171 -22.89 -0.13 2.28
CA GLY A 171 -22.61 0.75 3.42
C GLY A 171 -21.27 0.53 4.11
N LYS A 172 -20.39 -0.32 3.55
CA LYS A 172 -19.04 -0.60 4.06
C LYS A 172 -17.98 -0.18 3.05
N LYS A 173 -16.84 0.29 3.56
CA LYS A 173 -15.71 0.71 2.72
C LYS A 173 -14.96 -0.50 2.22
N VAL A 174 -14.61 -0.47 0.94
CA VAL A 174 -13.86 -1.56 0.31
C VAL A 174 -12.40 -1.47 0.71
N THR A 175 -11.83 -2.60 1.12
CA THR A 175 -10.39 -2.77 1.31
C THR A 175 -9.82 -3.80 0.35
N ARG A 176 -8.56 -3.61 -0.06
CA ARG A 176 -7.83 -4.46 -1.03
C ARG A 176 -6.42 -4.80 -0.51
N GLY A 177 -5.63 -5.57 -1.28
CA GLY A 177 -4.20 -5.84 -0.97
C GLY A 177 -3.93 -6.98 0.00
N GLY A 178 -4.83 -7.16 0.97
CA GLY A 178 -4.81 -8.27 1.92
C GLY A 178 -3.49 -8.47 2.68
N LEU A 179 -3.33 -9.64 3.29
CA LEU A 179 -2.24 -9.92 4.22
C LEU A 179 -1.48 -11.16 3.82
N TRP A 180 -0.21 -11.19 4.23
CA TRP A 180 0.54 -12.43 4.39
C TRP A 180 -0.05 -13.21 5.55
N ASN A 181 -0.58 -14.41 5.32
CA ASN A 181 -1.05 -15.24 6.44
C ASN A 181 -0.49 -16.65 6.39
N PHE A 182 0.32 -16.97 7.40
CA PHE A 182 0.91 -18.29 7.57
C PHE A 182 -0.09 -19.35 8.03
N HIS A 183 -1.23 -18.91 8.58
CA HIS A 183 -2.27 -19.76 9.15
C HIS A 183 -3.51 -19.89 8.26
N LEU A 184 -3.53 -19.22 7.10
CA LEU A 184 -4.58 -19.39 6.10
C LEU A 184 -4.00 -20.10 4.87
N GLU A 185 -4.87 -20.73 4.09
CA GLU A 185 -4.50 -21.52 2.91
C GLU A 185 -3.86 -20.71 1.77
N TYR A 186 -3.83 -19.37 1.87
CA TYR A 186 -3.24 -18.48 0.88
C TYR A 186 -2.11 -17.62 1.48
N GLU A 187 -0.94 -17.70 0.84
CA GLU A 187 0.26 -17.02 1.29
C GLU A 187 0.31 -15.55 0.84
N PHE A 188 -0.35 -15.22 -0.27
CA PHE A 188 -0.42 -13.90 -0.89
C PHE A 188 -1.88 -13.61 -1.24
N SER A 189 -2.28 -12.34 -1.20
CA SER A 189 -3.63 -11.95 -1.60
C SER A 189 -3.68 -11.73 -3.11
N LYS A 190 -4.78 -12.16 -3.74
CA LYS A 190 -4.97 -11.96 -5.18
C LYS A 190 -5.31 -10.50 -5.45
N THR A 191 -5.00 -10.03 -6.65
CA THR A 191 -5.23 -8.63 -7.04
C THR A 191 -6.71 -8.23 -7.06
N PHE A 192 -7.63 -9.19 -7.07
CA PHE A 192 -9.08 -8.97 -7.05
C PHE A 192 -9.74 -9.28 -5.71
N ASP A 193 -8.98 -9.69 -4.68
CA ASP A 193 -9.55 -9.97 -3.36
C ASP A 193 -10.12 -8.68 -2.75
N ARG A 194 -11.40 -8.74 -2.36
CA ARG A 194 -12.15 -7.63 -1.77
C ARG A 194 -12.57 -7.99 -0.35
N ASN A 195 -12.42 -7.03 0.57
CA ASN A 195 -12.95 -7.16 1.92
C ASN A 195 -13.68 -5.87 2.36
N PRO A 196 -15.02 -5.90 2.55
CA PRO A 196 -15.79 -4.75 3.05
C PRO A 196 -15.64 -4.59 4.57
N VAL A 197 -15.27 -3.40 5.02
CA VAL A 197 -15.03 -3.07 6.44
C VAL A 197 -15.81 -1.81 6.82
N ALA A 198 -16.31 -1.71 8.07
CA ALA A 198 -17.02 -0.52 8.50
C ALA A 198 -16.07 0.68 8.57
N SER A 199 -16.52 1.87 8.15
CA SER A 199 -15.63 3.04 8.05
C SER A 199 -15.04 3.51 9.38
N SER A 200 -15.66 3.13 10.50
CA SER A 200 -15.23 3.41 11.87
C SER A 200 -14.21 2.41 12.41
N ASP A 201 -14.07 1.24 11.80
CA ASP A 201 -13.21 0.17 12.32
C ASP A 201 -11.74 0.58 12.26
N ARG A 202 -10.99 0.11 13.24
CA ARG A 202 -9.54 0.28 13.35
C ARG A 202 -8.93 -1.10 13.51
N LEU A 203 -8.16 -1.53 12.52
CA LEU A 203 -7.58 -2.88 12.49
C LEU A 203 -6.05 -2.78 12.42
N PRO A 204 -5.31 -3.60 13.18
CA PRO A 204 -3.84 -3.51 13.28
C PRO A 204 -3.09 -3.96 12.01
N PHE A 205 -3.85 -4.35 10.99
CA PHE A 205 -3.43 -4.91 9.71
C PHE A 205 -4.11 -4.21 8.52
N LEU A 206 -4.75 -3.06 8.74
CA LEU A 206 -5.42 -2.26 7.72
C LEU A 206 -4.80 -0.85 7.69
N GLY A 207 -4.10 -0.57 6.59
CA GLY A 207 -3.49 0.71 6.27
C GLY A 207 -4.13 1.32 5.03
N PHE A 208 -3.35 2.06 4.25
CA PHE A 208 -3.80 2.69 3.02
C PHE A 208 -2.63 3.25 2.21
N ARG A 209 -2.93 3.59 0.95
CA ARG A 209 -2.09 4.43 0.09
C ARG A 209 -2.95 5.51 -0.57
N CYS A 210 -2.36 6.58 -1.08
CA CYS A 210 -3.11 7.65 -1.74
C CYS A 210 -3.02 7.57 -3.27
N ALA A 211 -3.97 8.20 -3.95
CA ALA A 211 -4.02 8.37 -5.40
C ALA A 211 -4.36 9.82 -5.78
N ARG A 212 -4.09 10.18 -7.05
CA ARG A 212 -4.38 11.49 -7.65
C ARG A 212 -4.93 11.30 -9.05
#